data_AF-A0A533SL84-F1
#
_entry.id   AF-A0A533SL84-F1
#
_cell.length_a   1.000
_cell.length_b   1.000
_cell.length_c   1.000
_cell.angle_alpha   90.00
_cell.angle_beta   90.00
_cell.angle_gamma   90.00
#
_symmetry.space_group_name_H-M   'P 1'
#
loop_
_entity.id
_entity.type
_entity.pdbx_description
1 polymer ?
#
loop_
_entity_poly.entity_id
_entity_poly.type
_entity_poly.pdbx_seq_one_letter_code
_entity_poly.pdbx_strand_id
1 'polypeptide(L)'
;SHTQLEQARERLGDSIRYRFVAADIYRLPFVPGVFDGATMIRTLHHMADAPAALAQVKRVLAPGGTFILEFANKRNLKAMLRYFFRRQRWSPYSAEPVEFAALNFDFHPRTVFTWLAALGFSVEKILTVSHFRMGGLKRIFPAAFLVRLEALIQWTGKYWQFSPSVFLRARAALDDKAQTSTGYFACPVCQAPLRDTPPLITCPQCGRSYPVANGIYDFRIDASEE
;
A
#
# COMPACT_ATOMS: atom_id res chain seq x y z
N SER A 1 9.50 6.20 10.78
CA SER A 1 9.92 5.27 9.71
C SER A 1 11.43 5.02 9.70
N HIS A 2 12.30 5.99 10.02
CA HIS A 2 13.76 5.80 10.01
C HIS A 2 14.23 4.57 10.81
N THR A 3 13.74 4.41 12.05
CA THR A 3 14.04 3.27 12.92
C THR A 3 13.63 1.91 12.33
N GLN A 4 12.56 1.85 11.54
CA GLN A 4 12.13 0.61 10.88
C GLN A 4 13.03 0.25 9.69
N LEU A 5 13.55 1.26 8.98
CA LEU A 5 14.50 1.05 7.88
C LEU A 5 15.87 0.59 8.39
N GLU A 6 16.31 1.11 9.54
CA GLU A 6 17.52 0.64 10.23
C GLU A 6 17.41 -0.84 10.60
N GLN A 7 16.31 -1.24 11.26
CA GLN A 7 16.04 -2.65 11.59
C GLN A 7 15.96 -3.54 10.35
N ALA A 8 15.35 -3.06 9.26
CA ALA A 8 15.28 -3.80 8.02
C ALA A 8 16.68 -4.02 7.41
N ARG A 9 17.53 -2.99 7.44
CA ARG A 9 18.91 -3.08 6.96
C ARG A 9 19.76 -4.00 7.85
N GLU A 10 19.67 -3.89 9.16
CA GLU A 10 20.36 -4.79 10.09
C GLU A 10 20.03 -6.26 9.82
N ARG A 11 18.76 -6.56 9.51
CA ARG A 11 18.31 -7.91 9.21
C ARG A 11 18.69 -8.40 7.82
N LEU A 12 18.61 -7.54 6.80
CA LEU A 12 18.80 -7.92 5.40
C LEU A 12 20.23 -7.73 4.90
N GLY A 13 21.05 -6.98 5.63
CA GLY A 13 22.41 -6.60 5.30
C GLY A 13 22.52 -5.56 4.19
N ASP A 14 23.76 -5.12 3.95
CA ASP A 14 24.10 -4.26 2.82
C ASP A 14 24.29 -5.13 1.57
N SER A 15 23.34 -5.06 0.64
CA SER A 15 23.35 -5.83 -0.61
C SER A 15 22.80 -4.98 -1.74
N ILE A 16 23.35 -5.14 -2.94
CA ILE A 16 22.83 -4.49 -4.15
C ILE A 16 21.36 -4.85 -4.45
N ARG A 17 20.83 -5.91 -3.83
CA ARG A 17 19.43 -6.33 -3.96
C ARG A 17 18.44 -5.44 -3.21
N TYR A 18 18.91 -4.65 -2.23
CA TYR A 18 18.06 -3.86 -1.36
C TYR A 18 18.49 -2.41 -1.35
N ARG A 19 17.51 -1.51 -1.44
CA ARG A 19 17.71 -0.08 -1.24
C ARG A 19 16.68 0.44 -0.26
N PHE A 20 17.15 1.10 0.80
CA PHE A 20 16.29 1.59 1.87
C PHE A 20 16.02 3.06 1.66
N VAL A 21 14.75 3.43 1.52
CA VAL A 21 14.33 4.79 1.18
C VAL A 21 13.29 5.27 2.18
N ALA A 22 13.61 6.31 2.93
CA ALA A 22 12.64 7.04 3.74
C ALA A 22 11.97 8.08 2.85
N ALA A 23 10.66 7.95 2.66
CA ALA A 23 9.87 8.80 1.79
C ALA A 23 8.45 8.98 2.30
N ASP A 24 7.79 10.03 1.82
CA ASP A 24 6.35 10.21 1.92
C ASP A 24 5.66 9.52 0.72
N ILE A 25 4.66 8.69 1.02
CA ILE A 25 3.85 8.00 0.01
C ILE A 25 3.05 8.96 -0.88
N TYR A 26 2.73 10.16 -0.39
CA TYR A 26 2.07 11.19 -1.20
C TYR A 26 3.03 11.89 -2.16
N ARG A 27 4.34 11.74 -1.97
CA ARG A 27 5.40 12.36 -2.80
C ARG A 27 6.56 11.39 -3.01
N LEU A 28 6.29 10.25 -3.67
CA LEU A 28 7.32 9.23 -3.88
C LEU A 28 8.53 9.78 -4.68
N PRO A 29 9.77 9.55 -4.21
CA PRO A 29 10.99 10.10 -4.79
C PRO A 29 11.47 9.33 -6.02
N PHE A 30 10.57 8.77 -6.81
CA PHE A 30 10.93 7.89 -7.94
C PHE A 30 10.46 8.49 -9.24
N VAL A 31 11.23 8.28 -10.30
CA VAL A 31 10.79 8.65 -11.65
C VAL A 31 9.57 7.81 -12.07
N PRO A 32 8.71 8.30 -12.98
CA PRO A 32 7.57 7.54 -13.46
C PRO A 32 8.00 6.21 -14.10
N GLY A 33 7.19 5.16 -13.92
CA GLY A 33 7.39 3.91 -14.66
C GLY A 33 8.62 3.07 -14.30
N VAL A 34 9.32 3.36 -13.20
CA VAL A 34 10.60 2.70 -12.88
C VAL A 34 10.48 1.30 -12.26
N PHE A 35 9.31 0.94 -11.73
CA PHE A 35 9.10 -0.35 -11.07
C PHE A 35 8.18 -1.27 -11.87
N ASP A 36 8.63 -2.50 -12.13
CA ASP A 36 7.78 -3.56 -12.71
C ASP A 36 6.73 -4.10 -11.72
N GLY A 37 6.90 -3.79 -10.43
CA GLY A 37 5.91 -4.13 -9.43
C GLY A 37 6.07 -3.41 -8.09
N ALA A 38 4.99 -3.39 -7.33
CA ALA A 38 4.89 -2.76 -6.02
C ALA A 38 4.06 -3.61 -5.07
N THR A 39 4.33 -3.48 -3.78
CA THR A 39 3.49 -4.08 -2.73
C THR A 39 3.13 -3.04 -1.68
N MET A 40 1.86 -3.03 -1.25
CA MET A 40 1.36 -2.20 -0.16
C MET A 40 0.51 -3.10 0.73
N ILE A 41 1.12 -3.59 1.81
CA ILE A 41 0.48 -4.59 2.67
C ILE A 41 0.40 -4.02 4.07
N ARG A 42 -0.82 -3.97 4.62
CA ARG A 42 -1.09 -3.40 5.94
C ARG A 42 -0.64 -1.94 6.07
N THR A 43 -0.82 -1.16 5.01
CA THR A 43 -0.40 0.26 4.96
C THR A 43 -1.52 1.20 4.56
N LEU A 44 -2.39 0.82 3.62
CA LEU A 44 -3.41 1.74 3.07
C LEU A 44 -4.35 2.30 4.15
N HIS A 45 -4.61 1.54 5.21
CA HIS A 45 -5.45 1.97 6.34
C HIS A 45 -4.83 3.09 7.18
N HIS A 46 -3.58 3.47 6.95
CA HIS A 46 -2.96 4.65 7.56
C HIS A 46 -3.07 5.91 6.69
N MET A 47 -3.60 5.79 5.47
CA MET A 47 -3.67 6.89 4.53
C MET A 47 -4.97 7.66 4.72
N ALA A 48 -4.86 8.92 5.14
CA ALA A 48 -5.99 9.84 5.17
C ALA A 48 -6.56 10.08 3.76
N ASP A 49 -5.68 10.17 2.75
CA ASP A 49 -6.05 10.25 1.33
C ASP A 49 -5.58 8.99 0.58
N ALA A 50 -6.31 7.89 0.77
CA ALA A 50 -6.02 6.63 0.08
C ALA A 50 -5.92 6.79 -1.46
N PRO A 51 -6.83 7.51 -2.15
CA PRO A 51 -6.68 7.79 -3.58
C PRO A 51 -5.36 8.45 -3.98
N ALA A 52 -4.91 9.49 -3.26
CA ALA A 52 -3.64 10.17 -3.58
C ALA A 52 -2.43 9.24 -3.42
N ALA A 53 -2.41 8.42 -2.36
CA ALA A 53 -1.37 7.41 -2.15
C ALA A 53 -1.34 6.37 -3.29
N LEU A 54 -2.51 5.88 -3.71
CA LEU A 54 -2.63 4.93 -4.83
C LEU A 54 -2.19 5.55 -6.17
N ALA A 55 -2.44 6.84 -6.38
CA ALA A 55 -2.00 7.56 -7.57
C ALA A 55 -0.47 7.64 -7.67
N GLN A 56 0.23 7.85 -6.54
CA GLN A 56 1.69 7.81 -6.52
C GLN A 56 2.24 6.43 -6.84
N VAL A 57 1.61 5.36 -6.35
CA VAL A 57 1.97 3.98 -6.74
C VAL A 57 1.77 3.77 -8.24
N LYS A 58 0.64 4.21 -8.81
CA LYS A 58 0.42 4.11 -10.27
C LYS A 58 1.49 4.85 -11.07
N ARG A 59 1.89 6.04 -10.62
CA ARG A 59 2.87 6.88 -11.31
C ARG A 59 4.23 6.19 -11.44
N VAL A 60 4.71 5.55 -10.36
CA VAL A 60 6.04 4.93 -10.32
C VAL A 60 6.07 3.52 -10.90
N LEU A 61 4.91 2.90 -11.13
CA LEU A 61 4.81 1.60 -11.78
C LEU A 61 4.92 1.71 -13.29
N ALA A 62 5.74 0.83 -13.88
CA ALA A 62 5.83 0.65 -15.32
C ALA A 62 4.45 0.29 -15.92
N PRO A 63 4.21 0.62 -17.20
CA PRO A 63 3.08 0.06 -17.93
C PRO A 63 3.03 -1.46 -17.80
N GLY A 64 1.87 -2.03 -17.46
CA GLY A 64 1.76 -3.48 -17.20
C GLY A 64 2.40 -3.95 -15.88
N GLY A 65 2.87 -3.05 -15.03
CA GLY A 65 3.44 -3.37 -13.73
C GLY A 65 2.43 -4.02 -12.77
N THR A 66 2.91 -4.89 -11.88
CA THR A 66 2.06 -5.63 -10.91
C THR A 66 1.98 -4.88 -9.59
N PHE A 67 0.76 -4.63 -9.11
CA PHE A 67 0.54 -4.08 -7.77
C PHE A 67 -0.15 -5.10 -6.86
N ILE A 68 0.50 -5.46 -5.75
CA ILE A 68 -0.09 -6.30 -4.70
C ILE A 68 -0.53 -5.39 -3.55
N LEU A 69 -1.83 -5.31 -3.31
CA LEU A 69 -2.41 -4.45 -2.28
C LEU A 69 -3.17 -5.29 -1.25
N GLU A 70 -2.99 -4.98 0.02
CA GLU A 70 -3.89 -5.39 1.10
C GLU A 70 -4.52 -4.18 1.76
N PHE A 71 -5.80 -4.29 2.08
CA PHE A 71 -6.52 -3.26 2.83
C PHE A 71 -7.46 -3.85 3.89
N ALA A 72 -7.67 -3.06 4.94
CA ALA A 72 -8.61 -3.39 6.00
C ALA A 72 -10.05 -3.17 5.51
N ASN A 73 -10.88 -4.19 5.62
CA ASN A 73 -12.20 -4.24 5.02
C ASN A 73 -13.31 -4.02 6.07
N LYS A 74 -14.05 -2.92 5.93
CA LYS A 74 -15.17 -2.61 6.83
C LYS A 74 -16.36 -3.54 6.63
N ARG A 75 -16.53 -4.11 5.43
CA ARG A 75 -17.63 -5.02 5.09
C ARG A 75 -17.29 -6.46 5.47
N ASN A 76 -16.97 -6.69 6.73
CA ASN A 76 -16.70 -8.03 7.26
C ASN A 76 -17.87 -8.59 8.07
N LEU A 77 -17.94 -9.92 8.21
CA LEU A 77 -19.06 -10.60 8.87
C LEU A 77 -19.30 -10.10 10.31
N LYS A 78 -18.23 -9.84 11.07
CA LYS A 78 -18.35 -9.30 12.44
C LYS A 78 -19.04 -7.92 12.43
N ALA A 79 -18.63 -7.02 11.55
CA ALA A 79 -19.23 -5.70 11.41
C ALA A 79 -20.69 -5.78 10.93
N MET A 80 -20.98 -6.66 9.96
CA MET A 80 -22.35 -6.91 9.47
C MET A 80 -23.28 -7.37 10.58
N LEU A 81 -22.86 -8.36 11.38
CA LEU A 81 -23.65 -8.86 12.51
C LEU A 81 -23.83 -7.78 13.59
N ARG A 82 -22.76 -7.04 13.94
CA ARG A 82 -22.87 -5.95 14.92
C ARG A 82 -23.83 -4.86 14.45
N TYR A 83 -23.80 -4.50 13.16
CA TYR A 83 -24.72 -3.51 12.61
C TYR A 83 -26.16 -4.01 12.63
N PHE A 84 -26.39 -5.27 12.24
CA PHE A 84 -27.71 -5.91 12.30
C PHE A 84 -28.31 -5.90 13.71
N PHE A 85 -27.50 -6.24 14.73
CA PHE A 85 -27.91 -6.18 16.14
C PHE A 85 -27.82 -4.77 16.76
N ARG A 86 -27.62 -3.71 15.96
CA ARG A 86 -27.50 -2.31 16.42
C ARG A 86 -26.41 -2.07 17.48
N ARG A 87 -25.36 -2.90 17.50
CA ARG A 87 -24.19 -2.81 18.39
C ARG A 87 -23.07 -1.91 17.84
N GLN A 88 -23.31 -1.21 16.74
CA GLN A 88 -22.45 -0.17 16.17
C GLN A 88 -23.29 0.84 15.38
N ARG A 89 -22.82 2.09 15.27
CA ARG A 89 -23.54 3.18 14.58
C ARG A 89 -23.22 3.29 13.09
N TRP A 90 -21.98 3.00 12.69
CA TRP A 90 -21.57 3.08 11.29
C TRP A 90 -22.02 1.85 10.49
N SER A 91 -22.35 2.07 9.22
CA SER A 91 -22.81 1.03 8.30
C SER A 91 -21.63 0.36 7.58
N PRO A 92 -21.54 -0.98 7.60
CA PRO A 92 -20.55 -1.71 6.80
C PRO A 92 -20.84 -1.70 5.30
N TYR A 93 -22.00 -1.16 4.89
CA TYR A 93 -22.45 -1.14 3.50
C TYR A 93 -22.27 0.22 2.81
N SER A 94 -21.97 1.28 3.58
CA SER A 94 -21.76 2.61 2.99
C SER A 94 -20.44 2.68 2.22
N ALA A 95 -20.26 3.64 1.33
CA ALA A 95 -19.05 3.75 0.51
C ALA A 95 -17.88 4.42 1.26
N GLU A 96 -18.19 5.27 2.23
CA GLU A 96 -17.23 6.13 2.92
C GLU A 96 -16.28 5.31 3.81
N PRO A 97 -15.00 5.68 3.90
CA PRO A 97 -14.09 5.10 4.87
C PRO A 97 -14.62 5.28 6.30
N VAL A 98 -14.30 4.34 7.18
CA VAL A 98 -14.59 4.46 8.62
C VAL A 98 -13.29 4.59 9.36
N GLU A 99 -13.07 5.73 10.00
CA GLU A 99 -11.97 5.92 10.94
C GLU A 99 -12.35 5.33 12.30
N PHE A 100 -11.70 4.24 12.71
CA PHE A 100 -11.99 3.56 13.99
C PHE A 100 -11.00 3.91 15.10
N ALA A 101 -9.84 4.47 14.72
CA ALA A 101 -8.86 5.11 15.57
C ALA A 101 -8.13 6.17 14.74
N ALA A 102 -7.47 7.14 15.37
CA ALA A 102 -6.75 8.20 14.67
C ALA A 102 -5.82 7.62 13.58
N LEU A 103 -5.98 8.06 12.34
CA LEU A 103 -5.24 7.58 11.16
C LEU A 103 -5.35 6.06 10.93
N ASN A 104 -6.50 5.48 11.27
CA ASN A 104 -6.79 4.06 11.03
C ASN A 104 -8.18 3.92 10.38
N PHE A 105 -8.17 3.63 9.08
CA PHE A 105 -9.34 3.59 8.21
C PHE A 105 -9.65 2.17 7.75
N ASP A 106 -10.91 1.77 7.89
CA ASP A 106 -11.44 0.60 7.19
C ASP A 106 -12.18 1.03 5.92
N PHE A 107 -11.92 0.35 4.80
CA PHE A 107 -12.48 0.69 3.50
C PHE A 107 -13.54 -0.29 3.05
N HIS A 108 -14.49 0.20 2.24
CA HIS A 108 -15.40 -0.68 1.51
C HIS A 108 -14.69 -1.23 0.25
N PRO A 109 -14.77 -2.54 -0.05
CA PRO A 109 -14.06 -3.13 -1.19
C PRO A 109 -14.42 -2.50 -2.53
N ARG A 110 -15.70 -2.21 -2.76
CA ARG A 110 -16.15 -1.52 -3.98
C ARG A 110 -15.49 -0.16 -4.16
N THR A 111 -15.33 0.61 -3.09
CA THR A 111 -14.71 1.94 -3.15
C THR A 111 -13.23 1.82 -3.55
N VAL A 112 -12.50 0.88 -2.95
CA VAL A 112 -11.11 0.59 -3.34
C VAL A 112 -11.00 0.17 -4.81
N PHE A 113 -11.90 -0.71 -5.28
CA PHE A 113 -11.91 -1.14 -6.67
C PHE A 113 -12.22 0.02 -7.63
N THR A 114 -13.14 0.92 -7.26
CA THR A 114 -13.43 2.12 -8.04
C THR A 114 -12.22 3.04 -8.14
N TRP A 115 -11.49 3.28 -7.04
CA TRP A 115 -10.27 4.09 -7.06
C TRP A 115 -9.18 3.46 -7.94
N LEU A 116 -8.97 2.15 -7.81
CA LEU A 116 -8.01 1.43 -8.64
C LEU A 116 -8.38 1.53 -10.13
N ALA A 117 -9.64 1.31 -10.48
CA ALA A 117 -10.12 1.41 -11.86
C ALA A 117 -9.95 2.84 -12.42
N ALA A 118 -10.27 3.87 -11.63
CA ALA A 118 -10.10 5.28 -12.02
C ALA A 118 -8.63 5.65 -12.28
N LEU A 119 -7.69 4.99 -11.59
CA LEU A 119 -6.25 5.14 -11.80
C LEU A 119 -5.68 4.25 -12.93
N GLY A 120 -6.54 3.54 -13.67
CA GLY A 120 -6.12 2.66 -14.75
C GLY A 120 -5.50 1.35 -14.26
N PHE A 121 -5.88 0.85 -13.09
CA PHE A 121 -5.56 -0.51 -12.68
C PHE A 121 -6.69 -1.48 -13.04
N SER A 122 -6.34 -2.66 -13.54
CA SER A 122 -7.25 -3.80 -13.63
C SER A 122 -6.99 -4.78 -12.48
N VAL A 123 -8.04 -5.14 -11.73
CA VAL A 123 -7.92 -6.12 -10.64
C VAL A 123 -8.01 -7.53 -11.22
N GLU A 124 -6.90 -8.27 -11.17
CA GLU A 124 -6.80 -9.61 -11.75
C GLU A 124 -7.16 -10.73 -10.76
N LYS A 125 -6.83 -10.55 -9.49
CA LYS A 125 -7.02 -11.57 -8.45
C LYS A 125 -7.40 -10.92 -7.13
N ILE A 126 -8.30 -11.56 -6.40
CA ILE A 126 -8.74 -11.14 -5.06
C ILE A 126 -8.65 -12.35 -4.15
N LEU A 127 -7.98 -12.19 -3.01
CA LEU A 127 -7.93 -13.16 -1.93
C LEU A 127 -8.47 -12.52 -0.67
N THR A 128 -9.46 -13.15 -0.05
CA THR A 128 -9.98 -12.72 1.25
C THR A 128 -9.27 -13.48 2.35
N VAL A 129 -8.85 -12.81 3.41
CA VAL A 129 -8.13 -13.48 4.51
C VAL A 129 -8.63 -13.02 5.87
N SER A 130 -8.28 -13.78 6.91
CA SER A 130 -8.72 -13.60 8.29
C SER A 130 -10.18 -14.00 8.54
N HIS A 131 -10.71 -14.99 7.80
CA HIS A 131 -12.07 -15.50 8.01
C HIS A 131 -12.26 -16.05 9.43
N PHE A 132 -11.23 -16.70 9.98
CA PHE A 132 -11.28 -17.34 11.31
C PHE A 132 -10.59 -16.53 12.41
N ARG A 133 -10.53 -15.19 12.29
CA ARG A 133 -9.85 -14.31 13.25
C ARG A 133 -10.60 -14.12 14.59
N MET A 134 -11.74 -14.76 14.77
CA MET A 134 -12.51 -14.71 16.01
C MET A 134 -11.87 -15.57 17.10
N GLY A 135 -11.58 -14.97 18.26
CA GLY A 135 -10.89 -15.64 19.37
C GLY A 135 -11.57 -16.93 19.88
N GLY A 136 -12.91 -16.99 19.80
CA GLY A 136 -13.68 -18.17 20.20
C GLY A 136 -13.43 -19.41 19.32
N LEU A 137 -13.20 -19.24 18.01
CA LEU A 137 -12.98 -20.37 17.10
C LEU A 137 -11.68 -21.12 17.40
N LYS A 138 -10.63 -20.38 17.78
CA LYS A 138 -9.32 -20.96 18.11
C LYS A 138 -9.34 -21.80 19.40
N ARG A 139 -10.37 -21.65 20.23
CA ARG A 139 -10.58 -22.48 21.44
C ARG A 139 -11.33 -23.77 21.14
N ILE A 140 -12.06 -23.82 20.03
CA ILE A 140 -12.92 -24.96 19.64
C ILE A 140 -12.21 -25.84 18.61
N PHE A 141 -11.50 -25.24 17.66
CA PHE A 141 -10.86 -25.96 16.55
C PHE A 141 -9.33 -25.86 16.60
N PRO A 142 -8.59 -26.92 16.22
CA PRO A 142 -7.14 -26.88 16.08
C PRO A 142 -6.70 -25.83 15.06
N ALA A 143 -5.59 -25.12 15.34
CA ALA A 143 -5.08 -24.07 14.46
C ALA A 143 -4.76 -24.57 13.04
N ALA A 144 -4.18 -25.78 12.91
CA ALA A 144 -3.86 -26.37 11.62
C ALA A 144 -5.11 -26.61 10.75
N PHE A 145 -6.22 -27.01 11.37
CA PHE A 145 -7.50 -27.18 10.67
C PHE A 145 -8.01 -25.83 10.14
N LEU A 146 -8.01 -24.79 10.97
CA LEU A 146 -8.43 -23.44 10.58
C LEU A 146 -7.56 -22.87 9.45
N VAL A 147 -6.25 -23.10 9.49
CA VAL A 147 -5.31 -22.67 8.43
C VAL A 147 -5.60 -23.37 7.10
N ARG A 148 -5.85 -24.70 7.11
CA ARG A 148 -6.23 -25.43 5.90
C ARG A 148 -7.54 -24.92 5.30
N LEU A 149 -8.51 -24.64 6.15
CA LEU A 149 -9.79 -24.10 5.71
C LEU A 149 -9.65 -22.67 5.15
N GLU A 150 -8.85 -21.81 5.79
CA GLU A 150 -8.52 -20.47 5.30
C GLU A 150 -7.84 -20.55 3.92
N ALA A 151 -6.90 -21.49 3.75
CA ALA A 151 -6.16 -21.68 2.51
C ALA A 151 -7.06 -22.05 1.31
N LEU A 152 -8.17 -22.74 1.56
CA LEU A 152 -9.19 -23.07 0.56
C LEU A 152 -10.13 -21.88 0.30
N ILE A 153 -10.66 -21.27 1.37
CA ILE A 153 -11.72 -20.25 1.27
C ILE A 153 -11.20 -18.93 0.70
N GLN A 154 -9.93 -18.57 0.91
CA GLN A 154 -9.37 -17.30 0.43
C GLN A 154 -9.56 -17.08 -1.09
N TRP A 155 -9.63 -18.15 -1.88
CA TRP A 155 -9.85 -18.10 -3.33
C TRP A 155 -11.27 -17.72 -3.74
N THR A 156 -12.24 -17.81 -2.82
CA THR A 156 -13.62 -17.38 -3.04
C THR A 156 -13.78 -15.85 -3.00
N GLY A 157 -12.68 -15.13 -2.70
CA GLY A 157 -12.63 -13.68 -2.57
C GLY A 157 -13.06 -12.89 -3.79
N LYS A 158 -13.22 -13.50 -4.98
CA LYS A 158 -13.87 -12.85 -6.14
C LYS A 158 -15.38 -12.65 -5.94
N TYR A 159 -16.04 -13.55 -5.25
CA TYR A 159 -17.51 -13.57 -5.09
C TYR A 159 -17.97 -12.87 -3.82
N TRP A 160 -17.25 -13.08 -2.71
CA TRP A 160 -17.65 -12.59 -1.40
C TRP A 160 -16.45 -12.03 -0.64
N GLN A 161 -16.49 -10.75 -0.27
CA GLN A 161 -15.45 -10.07 0.50
C GLN A 161 -15.92 -9.78 1.93
N PHE A 162 -16.31 -10.83 2.67
CA PHE A 162 -16.83 -10.70 4.05
C PHE A 162 -15.78 -10.96 5.13
N SER A 163 -14.50 -10.92 4.76
CA SER A 163 -13.36 -11.09 5.66
C SER A 163 -12.81 -9.73 6.14
N PRO A 164 -12.12 -9.66 7.30
CA PRO A 164 -11.51 -8.43 7.78
C PRO A 164 -10.41 -7.83 6.89
N SER A 165 -9.77 -8.65 6.06
CA SER A 165 -8.65 -8.22 5.20
C SER A 165 -8.84 -8.79 3.80
N VAL A 166 -8.52 -7.97 2.81
CA VAL A 166 -8.63 -8.32 1.38
C VAL A 166 -7.30 -8.02 0.72
N PHE A 167 -6.70 -9.06 0.13
CA PHE A 167 -5.57 -8.95 -0.78
C PHE A 167 -6.07 -8.88 -2.20
N LEU A 168 -5.40 -8.09 -3.03
CA LEU A 168 -5.60 -8.08 -4.47
C LEU A 168 -4.28 -8.02 -5.22
N ARG A 169 -4.30 -8.59 -6.42
CA ARG A 169 -3.31 -8.35 -7.46
C ARG A 169 -3.97 -7.49 -8.52
N ALA A 170 -3.44 -6.30 -8.72
CA ALA A 170 -3.81 -5.38 -9.76
C ALA A 170 -2.69 -5.24 -10.80
N ARG A 171 -3.06 -4.86 -12.01
CA ARG A 171 -2.17 -4.63 -13.14
C ARG A 171 -2.34 -3.19 -13.61
N ALA A 172 -1.25 -2.44 -13.71
CA ALA A 172 -1.29 -1.11 -14.30
C ALA A 172 -1.62 -1.22 -15.80
N ALA A 173 -2.45 -0.30 -16.31
CA ALA A 173 -2.74 -0.22 -17.74
C ALA A 173 -1.44 -0.15 -18.57
N LEU A 174 -1.52 -0.70 -19.78
CA LEU A 174 -0.53 -0.46 -20.81
C LEU A 174 -0.72 0.98 -21.29
N ASP A 175 0.33 1.79 -21.21
CA ASP A 175 0.37 3.13 -21.78
C ASP A 175 1.42 3.11 -22.89
N ASP A 176 1.04 3.48 -24.12
CA ASP A 176 1.96 3.54 -25.27
C ASP A 176 2.99 4.68 -25.13
N LYS A 177 2.74 5.61 -24.20
CA LYS A 177 3.66 6.70 -23.84
C LYS A 177 4.57 6.28 -22.69
N ALA A 178 5.37 5.23 -22.89
CA ALA A 178 6.42 4.88 -21.95
C ALA A 178 7.40 6.06 -21.83
N GLN A 179 7.41 6.73 -20.67
CA GLN A 179 8.41 7.76 -20.38
C GLN A 179 9.74 7.08 -20.13
N THR A 180 10.69 7.25 -21.05
CA THR A 180 12.09 6.88 -20.84
C THR A 180 12.73 7.89 -19.89
N SER A 181 12.47 7.75 -18.59
CA SER A 181 13.22 8.47 -17.57
C SER A 181 14.53 7.73 -17.28
N THR A 182 15.64 8.46 -17.32
CA THR A 182 16.95 7.93 -16.95
C THR A 182 17.14 8.02 -15.43
N GLY A 183 17.56 6.92 -14.80
CA GLY A 183 17.82 6.85 -13.36
C GLY A 183 16.61 6.37 -12.55
N TYR A 184 16.75 6.36 -11.23
CA TYR A 184 15.73 5.84 -10.30
C TYR A 184 14.97 6.93 -9.56
N PHE A 185 15.66 7.99 -9.16
CA PHE A 185 15.11 8.98 -8.23
C PHE A 185 14.58 10.22 -8.94
N ALA A 186 13.52 10.80 -8.38
CA ALA A 186 12.97 12.09 -8.74
C ALA A 186 12.81 12.94 -7.48
N CYS A 187 12.94 14.26 -7.61
CA CYS A 187 12.78 15.19 -6.50
C CYS A 187 11.34 15.15 -5.96
N PRO A 188 11.11 14.84 -4.67
CA PRO A 188 9.77 14.87 -4.08
C PRO A 188 9.02 16.20 -4.25
N VAL A 189 9.75 17.33 -4.32
CA VAL A 189 9.18 18.68 -4.45
C VAL A 189 8.84 19.03 -5.90
N CYS A 190 9.80 18.94 -6.82
CA CYS A 190 9.64 19.44 -8.20
C CYS A 190 9.61 18.34 -9.28
N GLN A 191 9.71 17.06 -8.88
CA GLN A 191 9.68 15.88 -9.76
C GLN A 191 10.82 15.81 -10.81
N ALA A 192 11.81 16.70 -10.73
CA ALA A 192 13.01 16.64 -11.56
C ALA A 192 13.78 15.32 -11.32
N PRO A 193 14.27 14.64 -12.37
CA PRO A 193 15.14 13.48 -12.21
C PRO A 193 16.39 13.83 -11.37
N LEU A 194 16.76 12.91 -10.48
CA LEU A 194 17.91 13.05 -9.59
C LEU A 194 19.00 12.05 -9.96
N ARG A 195 20.24 12.51 -9.90
CA ARG A 195 21.41 11.63 -9.98
C ARG A 195 21.63 10.97 -8.62
N ASP A 196 21.93 9.69 -8.64
CA ASP A 196 22.21 8.90 -7.44
C ASP A 196 23.66 9.12 -7.00
N THR A 197 23.89 10.21 -6.25
CA THR A 197 25.22 10.67 -5.80
C THR A 197 25.30 10.79 -4.28
N PRO A 198 25.28 9.67 -3.52
CA PRO A 198 25.52 9.72 -2.08
C PRO A 198 26.89 10.34 -1.76
N PRO A 199 27.09 10.96 -0.57
CA PRO A 199 26.21 10.93 0.59
C PRO A 199 25.11 12.01 0.60
N LEU A 200 25.08 12.92 -0.37
CA LEU A 200 24.11 14.00 -0.45
C LEU A 200 23.62 14.18 -1.89
N ILE A 201 22.34 13.91 -2.12
CA ILE A 201 21.72 14.05 -3.43
C ILE A 201 21.09 15.44 -3.53
N THR A 202 21.61 16.30 -4.40
CA THR A 202 21.07 17.65 -4.63
C THR A 202 20.28 17.70 -5.93
N CYS A 203 19.07 18.25 -5.84
CA CYS A 203 18.23 18.48 -7.00
C CYS A 203 18.79 19.63 -7.85
N PRO A 204 19.10 19.41 -9.13
CA PRO A 204 19.65 20.46 -9.99
C PRO A 204 18.62 21.55 -10.34
N GLN A 205 17.32 21.27 -10.18
CA GLN A 205 16.24 22.19 -10.54
C GLN A 205 15.83 23.11 -9.39
N CYS A 206 15.67 22.58 -8.17
CA CYS A 206 15.20 23.36 -7.02
C CYS A 206 16.26 23.55 -5.93
N GLY A 207 17.47 22.99 -6.10
CA GLY A 207 18.56 23.11 -5.14
C GLY A 207 18.41 22.31 -3.84
N ARG A 208 17.27 21.65 -3.62
CA ARG A 208 17.02 20.88 -2.39
C ARG A 208 17.94 19.66 -2.31
N SER A 209 18.44 19.39 -1.11
CA SER A 209 19.38 18.29 -0.85
C SER A 209 18.76 17.22 0.03
N TYR A 210 19.12 15.96 -0.23
CA TYR A 210 18.60 14.77 0.43
C TYR A 210 19.76 13.92 0.93
N PRO A 211 19.94 13.74 2.25
CA PRO A 211 21.05 12.99 2.79
C PRO A 211 20.87 11.48 2.58
N VAL A 212 21.99 10.80 2.42
CA VAL A 212 22.08 9.34 2.44
C VAL A 212 23.01 8.98 3.60
N ALA A 213 22.42 8.48 4.69
CA ALA A 213 23.13 8.23 5.94
C ALA A 213 23.01 6.76 6.34
N ASN A 214 24.16 6.12 6.55
CA ASN A 214 24.25 4.66 6.57
C ASN A 214 23.56 4.14 5.27
N GLY A 215 23.10 2.92 5.06
CA GLY A 215 22.50 2.55 3.75
C GLY A 215 21.15 3.22 3.37
N ILE A 216 20.73 4.34 3.99
CA ILE A 216 19.34 4.87 3.93
C ILE A 216 19.28 6.22 3.22
N TYR A 217 18.47 6.29 2.17
CA TYR A 217 18.17 7.50 1.41
C TYR A 217 17.01 8.24 2.08
N ASP A 218 17.21 9.48 2.53
CA ASP A 218 16.14 10.25 3.17
C ASP A 218 15.60 11.35 2.24
N PHE A 219 14.45 11.08 1.65
CA PHE A 219 13.72 11.98 0.76
C PHE A 219 12.49 12.60 1.43
N ARG A 220 12.37 12.51 2.76
CA ARG A 220 11.28 13.16 3.47
C ARG A 220 11.45 14.68 3.38
N ILE A 221 10.32 15.37 3.24
CA ILE A 221 10.24 16.82 3.29
C ILE A 221 9.75 17.17 4.69
N ASP A 222 10.42 18.11 5.36
CA ASP A 222 9.97 18.57 6.67
C ASP A 222 8.63 19.30 6.55
N ALA A 223 7.69 18.97 7.44
CA ALA A 223 6.35 19.56 7.45
C ALA A 223 6.33 21.05 7.80
N SER A 224 7.44 21.60 8.33
CA SER A 224 7.60 23.03 8.63
C SER A 224 7.95 23.89 7.41
N GLU A 225 8.09 23.27 6.24
CA GLU A 225 8.42 23.94 4.98
C GLU A 225 7.29 23.85 3.94
N GLU A 226 6.08 23.47 4.37
CA GLU A 226 4.82 23.67 3.62
C GLU A 226 4.21 25.05 3.89
#